data_AF-Q2I5K1-F1
#
_entry.id   AF-Q2I5K1-F1
#
_cell.length_a   1.000
_cell.length_b   1.000
_cell.length_c   1.000
_cell.angle_alpha   90.00
_cell.angle_beta   90.00
_cell.angle_gamma   90.00
#
_symmetry.space_group_name_H-M   'P 1'
#
loop_
_entity.id
_entity.type
_entity.pdbx_description
1 polymer ?
#
loop_
_entity_poly.entity_id
_entity_poly.type
_entity_poly.pdbx_seq_one_letter_code
_entity_poly.pdbx_strand_id
1 'polypeptide(L)'
;LYFLTDLNFQTEKKEDDLREAFIKTAAAETFLSWNYYKSKNSDDAEKLQSGEIPPEFLRSMYFTYGDYRDICLNTDISKKEKDIANAKNKIDKIFLKKDGQIPDEQRKAFWGKYGKDIWEGMLCGLSHHIKNGDKEKLRKKLPDKNKYSTISRTLEDFAKKASIFTLDD
;
A
#
# COMPACT_ATOMS: atom_id res chain seq x y z
N LEU A 1 6.51 -6.99 2.27
CA LEU A 1 5.76 -7.81 1.27
C LEU A 1 5.20 -9.13 1.81
N TYR A 2 5.09 -9.32 3.14
CA TYR A 2 4.86 -10.63 3.75
C TYR A 2 3.63 -11.40 3.21
N PHE A 3 2.45 -10.76 3.13
CA PHE A 3 1.24 -11.47 2.67
C PHE A 3 1.24 -11.70 1.15
N LEU A 4 1.92 -10.85 0.37
CA LEU A 4 2.13 -11.07 -1.06
C LEU A 4 3.04 -12.29 -1.30
N THR A 5 4.04 -12.50 -0.46
CA THR A 5 4.91 -13.68 -0.52
C THR A 5 4.24 -14.95 0.00
N ASP A 6 3.13 -14.87 0.71
CA ASP A 6 2.41 -16.01 1.29
C ASP A 6 1.14 -16.42 0.51
N LEU A 7 0.78 -15.67 -0.55
CA LEU A 7 -0.37 -15.99 -1.42
C LEU A 7 -0.35 -17.46 -1.90
N ASN A 8 -1.41 -18.21 -1.59
CA ASN A 8 -1.59 -19.60 -1.99
C ASN A 8 -2.82 -19.72 -2.91
N PHE A 9 -2.61 -20.10 -4.17
CA PHE A 9 -3.60 -20.01 -5.25
C PHE A 9 -4.62 -21.14 -5.30
N GLN A 10 -5.05 -21.65 -4.14
CA GLN A 10 -5.95 -22.80 -4.04
C GLN A 10 -7.40 -22.47 -4.41
N THR A 11 -7.76 -21.19 -4.63
CA THR A 11 -9.16 -20.77 -4.84
C THR A 11 -9.43 -20.28 -6.27
N GLU A 12 -10.70 -20.35 -6.68
CA GLU A 12 -11.22 -19.73 -7.92
C GLU A 12 -11.21 -18.19 -7.88
N LYS A 13 -10.89 -17.56 -6.73
CA LYS A 13 -10.99 -16.11 -6.47
C LYS A 13 -9.62 -15.40 -6.39
N LYS A 14 -8.75 -15.68 -7.36
CA LYS A 14 -7.35 -15.19 -7.37
C LYS A 14 -7.22 -13.65 -7.30
N GLU A 15 -8.15 -12.90 -7.89
CA GLU A 15 -8.16 -11.43 -7.84
C GLU A 15 -8.51 -10.90 -6.45
N ASP A 16 -9.50 -11.50 -5.77
CA ASP A 16 -9.88 -11.13 -4.40
C ASP A 16 -8.76 -11.44 -3.41
N ASP A 17 -8.14 -12.62 -3.54
CA ASP A 17 -7.00 -13.02 -2.71
C ASP A 17 -5.83 -12.05 -2.89
N LEU A 18 -5.55 -11.64 -4.13
CA LEU A 18 -4.53 -10.62 -4.43
C LEU A 18 -4.87 -9.28 -3.78
N ARG A 19 -6.11 -8.82 -3.92
CA ARG A 19 -6.59 -7.58 -3.28
C ARG A 19 -6.37 -7.63 -1.78
N GLU A 20 -6.81 -8.71 -1.14
CA GLU A 20 -6.69 -8.88 0.31
C GLU A 20 -5.22 -8.92 0.76
N ALA A 21 -4.35 -9.58 0.00
CA ALA A 21 -2.92 -9.62 0.31
C ALA A 21 -2.26 -8.23 0.22
N PHE A 22 -2.58 -7.43 -0.79
CA PHE A 22 -2.10 -6.05 -0.88
C PHE A 22 -2.60 -5.21 0.30
N ILE A 23 -3.90 -5.25 0.61
CA ILE A 23 -4.48 -4.49 1.73
C ILE A 23 -3.83 -4.87 3.05
N LYS A 24 -3.70 -6.18 3.35
CA LYS A 24 -3.09 -6.67 4.59
C LYS A 24 -1.62 -6.27 4.70
N THR A 25 -0.87 -6.40 3.61
CA THR A 25 0.54 -6.01 3.56
C THR A 25 0.68 -4.51 3.84
N ALA A 26 -0.08 -3.68 3.13
CA ALA A 26 -0.04 -2.23 3.27
C ALA A 26 -0.45 -1.76 4.67
N ALA A 27 -1.50 -2.36 5.25
CA ALA A 27 -1.94 -2.07 6.60
C ALA A 27 -0.87 -2.46 7.65
N ALA A 28 -0.27 -3.65 7.53
CA ALA A 28 0.73 -4.14 8.46
C ALA A 28 2.03 -3.33 8.40
N GLU A 29 2.52 -3.03 7.20
CA GLU A 29 3.73 -2.19 7.02
C GLU A 29 3.48 -0.77 7.52
N THR A 30 2.31 -0.19 7.25
CA THR A 30 1.96 1.13 7.80
C THR A 30 1.92 1.12 9.33
N PHE A 31 1.36 0.08 9.95
CA PHE A 31 1.32 -0.05 11.41
C PHE A 31 2.73 -0.18 12.01
N LEU A 32 3.60 -0.99 11.41
CA LEU A 32 4.98 -1.17 11.86
C LEU A 32 5.80 0.12 11.67
N SER A 33 5.70 0.76 10.50
CA SER A 33 6.36 2.03 10.21
C SER A 33 5.90 3.13 11.15
N TRP A 34 4.61 3.18 11.50
CA TRP A 34 4.10 4.09 12.51
C TRP A 34 4.73 3.85 13.88
N ASN A 35 4.82 2.59 14.32
CA ASN A 35 5.46 2.24 15.59
C ASN A 35 6.93 2.64 15.63
N TYR A 36 7.64 2.53 14.51
CA TYR A 36 9.01 3.01 14.39
C TYR A 36 9.07 4.55 14.43
N TYR A 37 8.27 5.22 13.60
CA TYR A 37 8.21 6.69 13.51
C TYR A 37 7.94 7.33 14.87
N LYS A 38 6.90 6.86 15.59
CA LYS A 38 6.51 7.42 16.89
C LYS A 38 7.59 7.22 17.97
N SER A 39 8.47 6.22 17.83
CA SER A 39 9.55 5.99 18.78
C SER A 39 10.63 7.07 18.71
N LYS A 40 10.67 7.81 17.59
CA LYS A 40 11.57 8.94 17.32
C LYS A 40 10.87 10.29 17.36
N ASN A 41 9.54 10.31 17.22
CA ASN A 41 8.70 11.51 17.15
C ASN A 41 7.50 11.35 18.10
N SER A 42 7.75 11.31 19.42
CA SER A 42 6.72 11.03 20.42
C SER A 42 5.55 12.01 20.37
N ASP A 43 5.84 13.29 20.11
CA ASP A 43 4.88 14.39 20.17
C ASP A 43 3.87 14.33 19.02
N ASP A 44 4.23 13.65 17.93
CA ASP A 44 3.35 13.43 16.79
C ASP A 44 2.28 12.36 17.06
N ALA A 45 2.38 11.61 18.15
CA ALA A 45 1.37 10.63 18.54
C ALA A 45 0.02 11.28 18.84
N GLU A 46 0.02 12.48 19.42
CA GLU A 46 -1.20 13.24 19.74
C GLU A 46 -1.91 13.72 18.46
N LYS A 47 -1.14 14.13 17.45
CA LYS A 47 -1.69 14.51 16.13
C LYS A 47 -2.48 13.35 15.53
N LEU A 48 -1.90 12.14 15.53
CA LEU A 48 -2.59 10.97 14.98
C LEU A 48 -3.86 10.64 15.78
N GLN A 49 -3.85 10.78 17.10
CA GLN A 49 -5.05 10.58 17.94
C GLN A 49 -6.18 11.56 17.58
N SER A 50 -5.84 12.78 17.16
CA SER A 50 -6.83 13.76 16.68
C SER A 50 -7.38 13.46 15.27
N GLY A 51 -6.82 12.47 14.58
CA GLY A 51 -7.13 12.14 13.19
C GLY A 51 -6.29 12.87 12.16
N GLU A 52 -5.17 13.48 12.57
CA GLU A 52 -4.23 14.15 11.68
C GLU A 52 -2.96 13.32 11.54
N ILE A 53 -2.61 12.97 10.29
CA ILE A 53 -1.38 12.23 10.01
C ILE A 53 -0.23 13.24 9.97
N PRO A 54 0.84 13.07 10.77
CA PRO A 54 2.00 13.94 10.71
C PRO A 54 2.54 14.05 9.28
N PRO A 55 2.85 15.26 8.76
CA PRO A 55 3.24 15.45 7.36
C PRO A 55 4.44 14.58 6.91
N GLU A 56 5.44 14.42 7.76
CA GLU A 56 6.62 13.59 7.47
C GLU A 56 6.25 12.11 7.36
N PHE A 57 5.38 11.62 8.24
CA PHE A 57 4.88 10.26 8.18
C PHE A 57 3.95 10.04 6.97
N LEU A 58 3.10 11.02 6.65
CA LEU A 58 2.23 10.98 5.47
C LEU A 58 3.05 10.87 4.17
N ARG A 59 4.17 11.61 4.08
CA ARG A 59 5.12 11.49 2.97
C ARG A 59 5.70 10.09 2.86
N SER A 60 6.07 9.47 3.99
CA SER A 60 6.53 8.07 4.00
C SER A 60 5.44 7.11 3.51
N MET A 61 4.18 7.32 3.89
CA MET A 61 3.06 6.52 3.37
C MET A 61 2.90 6.67 1.86
N TYR A 62 3.11 7.87 1.30
CA TYR A 62 3.04 8.08 -0.16
C TYR A 62 4.12 7.29 -0.91
N PHE A 63 5.34 7.21 -0.37
CA PHE A 63 6.40 6.38 -0.96
C PHE A 63 6.02 4.90 -0.95
N THR A 64 5.61 4.37 0.21
CA THR A 64 5.19 2.96 0.32
C THR A 64 4.01 2.62 -0.60
N TYR A 65 3.05 3.54 -0.75
CA TYR A 65 1.95 3.37 -1.70
C TYR A 65 2.44 3.33 -3.16
N GLY A 66 3.41 4.18 -3.51
CA GLY A 66 4.10 4.17 -4.79
C GLY A 66 4.85 2.85 -5.05
N ASP A 67 5.56 2.33 -4.05
CA ASP A 67 6.26 1.05 -4.17
C ASP A 67 5.30 -0.10 -4.46
N TYR A 68 4.15 -0.16 -3.78
CA TYR A 68 3.13 -1.17 -4.09
C TYR A 68 2.54 -1.03 -5.49
N ARG A 69 2.35 0.21 -5.96
CA ARG A 69 1.91 0.47 -7.34
C ARG A 69 2.92 -0.12 -8.31
N ASP A 70 4.18 0.20 -8.11
CA ASP A 70 5.25 -0.18 -9.03
C ASP A 70 5.51 -1.70 -8.99
N ILE A 71 5.34 -2.33 -7.82
CA ILE A 71 5.32 -3.80 -7.69
C ILE A 71 4.13 -4.41 -8.45
N CYS A 72 2.93 -3.84 -8.31
CA CYS A 72 1.73 -4.31 -8.99
C CYS A 72 1.88 -4.21 -10.52
N LEU A 73 2.37 -3.07 -11.01
CA LEU A 73 2.57 -2.77 -12.43
C LEU A 73 3.86 -3.38 -13.00
N ASN A 74 4.68 -4.02 -12.15
CA ASN A 74 6.00 -4.56 -12.53
C ASN A 74 6.96 -3.50 -13.10
N THR A 75 6.82 -2.24 -12.65
CA THR A 75 7.70 -1.11 -12.98
C THR A 75 8.69 -0.79 -11.87
N ASP A 76 8.61 -1.50 -10.73
CA ASP A 76 9.52 -1.35 -9.61
C ASP A 76 10.97 -1.71 -10.00
N ILE A 77 11.89 -0.82 -9.61
CA ILE A 77 13.33 -0.88 -9.87
C ILE A 77 14.09 -1.83 -8.95
N SER A 78 13.45 -2.34 -7.89
CA SER A 78 14.12 -3.18 -6.89
C SER A 78 14.76 -4.41 -7.53
N LYS A 79 15.95 -4.76 -7.01
CA LYS A 79 16.62 -6.02 -7.36
C LYS A 79 15.62 -7.17 -7.15
N LYS A 80 15.41 -7.96 -8.21
CA LYS A 80 14.47 -9.09 -8.20
C LYS A 80 15.08 -10.28 -7.46
N GLU A 81 15.32 -10.09 -6.16
CA GLU A 81 15.91 -11.08 -5.28
C GLU A 81 14.93 -11.48 -4.18
N LYS A 82 15.04 -12.73 -3.70
CA LYS A 82 14.32 -13.28 -2.54
C LYS A 82 12.80 -12.98 -2.55
N ASP A 83 12.33 -12.23 -1.56
CA ASP A 83 10.91 -11.97 -1.30
C ASP A 83 10.25 -11.12 -2.38
N ILE A 84 10.98 -10.18 -2.98
CA ILE A 84 10.49 -9.35 -4.08
C ILE A 84 10.27 -10.22 -5.31
N ALA A 85 11.21 -11.12 -5.62
CA ALA A 85 11.06 -12.07 -6.72
C ALA A 85 9.87 -13.02 -6.50
N ASN A 86 9.71 -13.51 -5.27
CA ASN A 86 8.60 -14.39 -4.91
C ASN A 86 7.25 -13.69 -5.04
N ALA A 87 7.13 -12.45 -4.53
CA ALA A 87 5.92 -11.65 -4.68
C ALA A 87 5.61 -11.36 -6.15
N LYS A 88 6.60 -10.93 -6.95
CA LYS A 88 6.45 -10.70 -8.40
C LYS A 88 5.97 -11.96 -9.11
N ASN A 89 6.62 -13.10 -8.91
CA ASN A 89 6.22 -14.38 -9.51
C ASN A 89 4.79 -14.79 -9.14
N LYS A 90 4.36 -14.51 -7.91
CA LYS A 90 2.99 -14.79 -7.45
C LYS A 90 1.98 -13.87 -8.13
N ILE A 91 2.27 -12.57 -8.21
CA ILE A 91 1.43 -11.60 -8.92
C ILE A 91 1.36 -11.96 -10.42
N ASP A 92 2.48 -12.31 -11.04
CA ASP A 92 2.55 -12.73 -12.44
C ASP A 92 1.62 -13.91 -12.72
N LYS A 93 1.64 -14.95 -11.86
CA LYS A 93 0.75 -16.13 -11.99
C LYS A 93 -0.74 -15.81 -11.97
N ILE A 94 -1.15 -14.68 -11.39
CA ILE A 94 -2.55 -14.26 -11.31
C ILE A 94 -2.97 -13.59 -12.62
N PHE A 95 -2.08 -12.81 -13.22
CA PHE A 95 -2.35 -12.07 -14.45
C PHE A 95 -1.90 -12.78 -15.74
N LEU A 96 -1.15 -13.88 -15.63
CA LEU A 96 -0.70 -14.66 -16.78
C LEU A 96 -1.90 -15.21 -17.56
N LYS A 97 -1.99 -14.85 -18.84
CA LYS A 97 -2.89 -15.51 -19.80
C LYS A 97 -2.28 -16.82 -20.29
N LYS A 98 -3.12 -17.71 -20.84
CA LYS A 98 -2.73 -19.06 -21.33
C LYS A 98 -1.68 -19.04 -22.46
N ASP A 99 -1.47 -17.89 -23.09
CA ASP A 99 -0.56 -17.61 -24.20
C ASP A 99 0.75 -16.93 -23.77
N GLY A 100 0.99 -16.75 -22.46
CA GLY A 100 2.27 -16.26 -21.93
C GLY A 100 2.46 -14.74 -22.01
N GLN A 101 1.47 -13.98 -22.48
CA GLN A 101 1.51 -12.52 -22.40
C GLN A 101 1.18 -12.05 -20.98
N ILE A 102 2.01 -11.15 -20.45
CA ILE A 102 1.71 -10.38 -19.23
C ILE A 102 0.85 -9.19 -19.66
N PRO A 103 -0.44 -9.11 -19.30
CA PRO A 103 -1.29 -8.02 -19.75
C PRO A 103 -1.08 -6.84 -18.80
N ASP A 104 -0.24 -5.89 -19.19
CA ASP A 104 -0.08 -4.61 -18.50
C ASP A 104 -1.43 -3.93 -18.23
N GLU A 105 -2.40 -4.11 -19.14
CA GLU A 105 -3.76 -3.60 -18.97
C GLU A 105 -4.50 -4.20 -17.78
N GLN A 106 -4.32 -5.50 -17.48
CA GLN A 106 -4.99 -6.13 -16.34
C GLN A 106 -4.43 -5.63 -15.01
N ARG A 107 -3.11 -5.43 -14.93
CA ARG A 107 -2.46 -4.83 -13.75
C ARG A 107 -2.90 -3.39 -13.54
N LYS A 108 -2.95 -2.61 -14.62
CA LYS A 108 -3.47 -1.23 -14.60
C LYS A 108 -4.93 -1.19 -14.17
N ALA A 109 -5.77 -2.10 -14.68
CA ALA A 109 -7.17 -2.21 -14.28
C ALA A 109 -7.32 -2.61 -12.81
N PHE A 110 -6.53 -3.59 -12.35
CA PHE A 110 -6.49 -4.00 -10.94
C PHE A 110 -6.11 -2.84 -10.03
N TRP A 111 -5.02 -2.13 -10.34
CA TRP A 111 -4.59 -0.97 -9.56
C TRP A 111 -5.61 0.16 -9.60
N GLY A 112 -6.19 0.46 -10.77
CA GLY A 112 -7.22 1.48 -10.90
C GLY A 112 -8.48 1.14 -10.10
N LYS A 113 -8.82 -0.14 -9.97
CA LYS A 113 -9.98 -0.62 -9.21
C LYS A 113 -9.73 -0.65 -7.70
N TYR A 114 -8.58 -1.15 -7.26
CA TYR A 114 -8.31 -1.46 -5.85
C TYR A 114 -7.24 -0.58 -5.19
N GLY A 115 -6.57 0.29 -5.95
CA GLY A 115 -5.57 1.22 -5.39
C GLY A 115 -6.14 2.09 -4.28
N LYS A 116 -7.43 2.44 -4.36
CA LYS A 116 -8.15 3.11 -3.27
C LYS A 116 -8.25 2.23 -2.03
N ASP A 117 -8.65 0.97 -2.17
CA ASP A 117 -8.83 0.03 -1.06
C ASP A 117 -7.50 -0.24 -0.34
N ILE A 118 -6.38 -0.27 -1.07
CA ILE A 118 -5.04 -0.39 -0.51
C ILE A 118 -4.70 0.82 0.38
N TRP A 119 -4.96 2.04 -0.11
CA TRP A 119 -4.78 3.26 0.68
C TRP A 119 -5.67 3.27 1.94
N GLU A 120 -6.93 2.88 1.81
CA GLU A 120 -7.84 2.75 2.95
C GLU A 120 -7.36 1.69 3.96
N GLY A 121 -6.75 0.60 3.47
CA GLY A 121 -6.05 -0.39 4.29
C GLY A 121 -4.91 0.22 5.12
N MET A 122 -4.08 1.06 4.50
CA MET A 122 -3.00 1.79 5.20
C MET A 122 -3.57 2.67 6.33
N LEU A 123 -4.62 3.45 6.04
CA LEU A 123 -5.31 4.28 7.04
C LEU A 123 -5.92 3.42 8.17
N CYS A 124 -6.48 2.25 7.83
CA CYS A 124 -7.00 1.31 8.81
C CYS A 124 -5.89 0.81 9.74
N GLY A 125 -4.70 0.51 9.21
CA GLY A 125 -3.52 0.12 9.99
C GLY A 125 -3.17 1.12 11.10
N LEU A 126 -3.26 2.42 10.81
CA LEU A 126 -3.03 3.48 11.80
C LEU A 126 -4.04 3.48 12.95
N SER A 127 -5.30 3.14 12.66
CA SER A 127 -6.34 3.08 13.69
C SER A 127 -6.09 2.00 14.74
N HIS A 128 -5.31 0.96 14.43
CA HIS A 128 -5.00 -0.13 15.37
C HIS A 128 -4.03 0.29 16.48
N HIS A 129 -3.41 1.46 16.38
CA HIS A 129 -2.55 2.01 17.42
C HIS A 129 -3.32 2.47 18.68
N ILE A 130 -4.62 2.72 18.56
CA ILE A 130 -5.43 3.27 19.64
C ILE A 130 -6.05 2.14 20.49
N LYS A 131 -5.81 2.20 21.80
CA LYS A 131 -6.22 1.15 22.76
C LYS A 131 -7.68 1.22 23.21
N ASN A 132 -8.41 2.33 23.01
CA ASN A 132 -9.76 2.56 23.55
C ASN A 132 -10.79 2.95 22.48
N GLY A 133 -12.06 3.16 22.89
CA GLY A 133 -13.25 3.46 22.05
C GLY A 133 -13.15 4.65 21.06
N ASP A 134 -12.03 5.36 21.04
CA ASP A 134 -11.69 6.35 20.01
C ASP A 134 -11.22 5.72 18.70
N LYS A 135 -10.94 4.42 18.66
CA LYS A 135 -10.62 3.69 17.42
C LYS A 135 -11.72 3.85 16.35
N GLU A 136 -12.99 3.73 16.74
CA GLU A 136 -14.12 3.91 15.83
C GLU A 136 -14.27 5.35 15.34
N LYS A 137 -13.97 6.34 16.18
CA LYS A 137 -13.95 7.75 15.76
C LYS A 137 -12.81 8.00 14.78
N LEU A 138 -11.64 7.44 15.04
CA LEU A 138 -10.46 7.62 14.19
C LEU A 138 -10.63 6.91 12.83
N ARG A 139 -11.24 5.73 12.82
CA ARG A 139 -11.61 5.00 11.59
C ARG A 139 -12.52 5.79 10.67
N LYS A 140 -13.32 6.73 11.22
CA LYS A 140 -14.14 7.66 10.43
C LYS A 140 -13.32 8.89 10.03
N LYS A 141 -12.63 9.52 10.99
CA LYS A 141 -11.88 10.77 10.78
C LYS A 141 -10.70 10.65 9.83
N LEU A 142 -9.91 9.56 9.90
CA LEU A 142 -8.71 9.39 9.06
C LEU A 142 -9.06 9.32 7.58
N PRO A 143 -9.98 8.43 7.14
CA PRO A 143 -10.46 8.45 5.76
C PRO A 143 -11.09 9.79 5.39
N ASP A 144 -11.85 10.43 6.29
CA ASP A 144 -12.51 11.69 5.96
C ASP A 144 -11.55 12.85 5.68
N LYS A 145 -10.45 12.94 6.43
CA LYS A 145 -9.39 13.96 6.21
C LYS A 145 -8.40 13.59 5.10
N ASN A 146 -8.22 12.30 4.84
CA ASN A 146 -7.25 11.78 3.87
C ASN A 146 -7.94 11.02 2.75
N LYS A 147 -9.12 11.51 2.32
CA LYS A 147 -9.95 10.87 1.30
C LYS A 147 -9.13 10.68 0.04
N TYR A 148 -9.13 9.44 -0.46
CA TYR A 148 -8.45 9.10 -1.69
C TYR A 148 -8.82 10.07 -2.83
N SER A 149 -10.10 10.38 -3.02
CA SER A 149 -10.56 11.32 -4.06
C SER A 149 -10.01 12.75 -3.94
N THR A 150 -9.59 13.15 -2.73
CA THR A 150 -9.05 14.50 -2.47
C THR A 150 -7.55 14.53 -2.72
N ILE A 151 -6.85 13.44 -2.40
CA ILE A 151 -5.40 13.36 -2.52
C ILE A 151 -4.94 12.55 -3.74
N SER A 152 -5.85 11.93 -4.51
CA SER A 152 -5.53 10.93 -5.54
C SER A 152 -4.60 11.50 -6.59
N ARG A 153 -4.84 12.72 -7.07
CA ARG A 153 -3.95 13.37 -8.03
C ARG A 153 -2.55 13.54 -7.46
N THR A 154 -2.42 14.08 -6.25
CA THR A 154 -1.12 14.24 -5.58
C THR A 154 -0.45 12.91 -5.29
N LEU A 155 -1.22 11.90 -4.86
CA LEU A 155 -0.75 10.56 -4.53
C LEU A 155 -0.27 9.81 -5.78
N GLU A 156 -1.03 9.87 -6.87
CA GLU A 156 -0.67 9.28 -8.16
C GLU A 156 0.49 10.00 -8.82
N ASP A 157 0.52 11.34 -8.77
CA ASP A 157 1.63 12.14 -9.29
C ASP A 157 2.91 11.87 -8.47
N PHE A 158 2.79 11.73 -7.15
CA PHE A 158 3.89 11.36 -6.28
C PHE A 158 4.39 9.95 -6.55
N ALA A 159 3.48 8.98 -6.68
CA ALA A 159 3.82 7.60 -7.02
C ALA A 159 4.53 7.51 -8.37
N LYS A 160 4.09 8.28 -9.38
CA LYS A 160 4.77 8.37 -10.69
C LYS A 160 6.14 9.04 -10.62
N LYS A 161 6.29 10.06 -9.77
CA LYS A 161 7.52 10.86 -9.64
C LYS A 161 8.61 10.13 -8.84
N ALA A 162 8.23 9.35 -7.83
CA ALA A 162 9.16 8.49 -7.08
C ALA A 162 9.90 7.53 -8.03
N SER A 163 9.24 7.00 -9.06
CA SER A 163 9.84 6.15 -10.08
C SER A 163 10.86 6.88 -10.99
N ILE A 164 10.86 8.22 -11.04
CA ILE A 164 11.75 9.03 -11.89
C ILE A 164 13.02 9.46 -11.14
N PHE A 165 12.94 9.73 -9.83
CA PHE A 165 14.06 10.27 -9.04
C PHE A 165 15.20 9.28 -8.78
N THR A 166 15.06 8.01 -9.16
CA THR A 166 16.09 6.99 -9.02
C THR A 166 16.86 6.72 -10.32
N LEU A 167 16.68 7.56 -11.35
CA LEU A 167 17.38 7.45 -12.63
C LEU A 167 18.68 8.28 -12.70
N ASP A 168 18.99 9.07 -11.66
CA ASP A 168 20.11 10.03 -11.67
C ASP A 168 21.25 9.73 -10.66
N ASP A 169 21.30 8.55 -10.02
CA ASP A 169 22.41 8.16 -9.12
C ASP A 169 23.14 6.86 -9.55
#